data_AF-A0A068VEQ8-F1
#
_entry.id   AF-A0A068VEQ8-F1
#
_cell.length_a   1.000
_cell.length_b   1.000
_cell.length_c   1.000
_cell.angle_alpha   90.00
_cell.angle_beta   90.00
_cell.angle_gamma   90.00
#
_symmetry.space_group_name_H-M   'P 1'
#
loop_
_entity.id
_entity.type
_entity.pdbx_description
1 polymer ?
#
loop_
_entity_poly.entity_id
_entity_poly.type
_entity_poly.pdbx_seq_one_letter_code
_entity_poly.pdbx_strand_id
1 'polypeptide(L)' 'MSGEGEGKMVCVTGASSYTASGLVKLLLERDYTVKGSVRDAS' A
#
# COMPACT_ATOMS: atom_id res chain seq x y z
N MET A 1 1.49 -17.15 13.28
CA MET A 1 2.56 -16.14 13.42
C MET A 1 1.84 -14.80 13.42
N SER A 2 1.88 -14.04 14.51
CA SER A 2 1.20 -12.75 14.57
C SER A 2 1.82 -11.82 13.53
N GLY A 3 1.16 -11.61 12.40
CA GLY A 3 1.64 -10.73 11.35
C GLY A 3 1.69 -9.31 11.89
N GLU A 4 2.86 -8.68 11.90
CA GLU A 4 3.02 -7.34 12.48
C GLU A 4 2.18 -6.26 11.78
N GLY A 5 1.65 -6.55 10.58
CA GLY A 5 0.75 -5.69 9.81
C GLY A 5 -0.74 -5.98 9.98
N GLU A 6 -1.12 -7.10 10.62
CA GLU A 6 -2.52 -7.52 10.71
C GLU A 6 -3.36 -6.43 11.42
N GLY A 7 -4.32 -5.86 10.68
CA GLY A 7 -5.17 -4.77 11.17
C GLY A 7 -4.57 -3.35 11.09
N LYS A 8 -3.36 -3.17 10.56
CA LYS A 8 -2.76 -1.84 10.36
C LYS A 8 -3.12 -1.29 8.99
N MET A 9 -3.75 -0.12 8.99
CA MET A 9 -4.08 0.62 7.78
C MET A 9 -3.02 1.68 7.48
N VAL A 10 -2.56 1.75 6.23
CA VAL A 10 -1.59 2.74 5.76
C VAL A 10 -2.11 3.47 4.54
N CYS A 11 -1.92 4.79 4.51
CA CYS A 11 -2.33 5.66 3.40
C CYS A 11 -1.13 5.97 2.50
N VAL A 12 -1.25 5.72 1.20
CA VAL A 12 -0.19 5.94 0.20
C VAL A 12 -0.66 6.94 -0.84
N THR A 13 0.03 8.07 -0.96
CA THR A 13 -0.23 9.06 -2.02
C THR A 13 0.61 8.73 -3.25
N GLY A 14 0.00 8.73 -4.45
CA GLY A 14 0.70 8.41 -5.69
C GLY A 14 0.94 6.91 -5.89
N ALA A 15 0.00 6.07 -5.44
CA ALA A 15 0.11 4.62 -5.47
C ALA A 15 0.23 4.00 -6.89
N SER A 16 -0.06 4.78 -7.95
CA SER A 16 0.11 4.37 -9.35
C SER A 16 1.53 4.50 -9.87
N SER A 17 2.43 5.19 -9.14
CA SER A 17 3.81 5.35 -9.57
C SER A 17 4.57 4.03 -9.51
N TYR A 18 5.57 3.88 -10.40
CA TYR A 18 6.39 2.67 -10.50
C TYR A 18 7.10 2.31 -9.20
N THR A 19 7.51 3.31 -8.40
CA THR A 19 8.15 3.08 -7.10
C THR A 19 7.12 2.75 -6.01
N ALA A 20 5.95 3.39 -6.02
CA ALA A 20 4.92 3.15 -5.01
C ALA A 20 4.25 1.79 -5.18
N SER A 21 4.11 1.28 -6.40
CA SER A 21 3.51 -0.05 -6.65
C SER A 21 4.30 -1.18 -5.98
N GLY A 22 5.64 -1.08 -5.95
CA GLY A 22 6.51 -2.00 -5.21
C GLY A 22 6.33 -1.92 -3.69
N LEU A 23 6.20 -0.70 -3.15
CA LEU A 23 5.93 -0.47 -1.73
C LEU A 23 4.57 -1.06 -1.32
N VAL A 24 3.52 -0.81 -2.11
CA VAL A 24 2.17 -1.34 -1.86
C VAL A 24 2.18 -2.87 -1.84
N LYS A 25 2.87 -3.51 -2.79
CA LYS A 25 3.00 -4.96 -2.83
C LYS A 25 3.65 -5.53 -1.56
N LEU A 26 4.77 -4.94 -1.13
CA LEU A 26 5.48 -5.36 0.09
C LEU A 26 4.62 -5.21 1.35
N LEU A 27 3.80 -4.16 1.42
CA LEU A 27 2.90 -3.91 2.55
C LEU A 27 1.76 -4.94 2.58
N LEU A 28 1.18 -5.27 1.42
CA LEU A 28 0.15 -6.30 1.30
C LEU A 28 0.68 -7.70 1.68
N GLU A 29 1.91 -8.03 1.28
CA GLU A 29 2.57 -9.30 1.67
C GLU A 29 2.84 -9.42 3.17
N ARG A 30 2.77 -8.31 3.92
CA ARG A 30 2.93 -8.26 5.38
C ARG A 30 1.60 -8.09 6.13
N ASP A 31 0.48 -8.39 5.47
CA ASP A 31 -0.89 -8.28 6.02
C ASP A 31 -1.34 -6.85 6.36
N TYR A 32 -0.72 -5.83 5.76
CA TYR A 32 -1.20 -4.44 5.92
C TYR A 32 -2.39 -4.17 4.99
N THR A 33 -3.34 -3.35 5.48
CA THR A 33 -4.38 -2.77 4.63
C THR A 33 -3.89 -1.46 4.02
N VAL A 34 -3.78 -1.39 2.70
CA VAL A 34 -3.28 -0.21 1.99
C VAL A 34 -4.43 0.59 1.36
N LYS A 35 -4.49 1.90 1.64
CA LYS A 35 -5.35 2.85 0.91
C LYS A 35 -4.51 3.78 0.06
N GLY A 36 -4.51 3.53 -1.24
CA GLY A 36 -3.82 4.37 -2.22
C GLY A 36 -4.70 5.49 -2.76
N SER A 37 -4.15 6.70 -2.90
CA SER A 37 -4.72 7.73 -3.76
C SER A 37 -3.88 7.86 -5.03
N VAL A 38 -4.55 7.96 -6.17
CA VAL A 38 -3.94 8.17 -7.49
C VAL A 38 -4.44 9.49 -8.04
N ARG A 39 -3.56 10.25 -8.70
CA ARG A 39 -4.00 11.40 -9.50
C ARG A 39 -4.74 10.83 -10.71
N ASP A 40 -5.93 11.33 -10.98
CA ASP A 40 -6.61 11.08 -12.25
C ASP A 40 -5.68 11.51 -13.39
N ALA A 41 -5.45 10.61 -14.35
CA ALA A 41 -4.44 10.79 -15.40
C ALA A 41 -5.06 11.25 -16.74
N SER A 42 -6.27 11.83 -16.70
CA SER A 42 -6.98 12.37 -17.87
C SER A 42 -6.30 13.60 -18.46
#